data_AF-A0A344TSF1-F1
#
_entry.id   AF-A0A344TSF1-F1
#
_cell.length_a   1.000
_cell.length_b   1.000
_cell.length_c   1.000
_cell.angle_alpha   90.00
_cell.angle_beta   90.00
_cell.angle_gamma   90.00
#
_symmetry.space_group_name_H-M   'P 1'
#
loop_
_entity.id
_entity.type
_entity.pdbx_description
1 polymer ?
#
loop_
_entity_poly.entity_id
_entity_poly.type
_entity_poly.pdbx_seq_one_letter_code
_entity_poly.pdbx_strand_id
1 'polypeptide(L)'
;MSEDFLYFLWQFQYFQKTNLQTVTGEALQILAVGLRNTNAGPDFLNGRVLIDGLEWVGNVEMHLRSSDWHRHTHTHDRAYDSVILHVVWENDAVIARPDGSLVPTLALKPLTSLLLLQKYHSLIDNHEMIPCAGQFEHVPELQKRSMLDRALLQRLQRKAATVHEMLMRNQQDWEETTYQLLAQNFGFKINAEPMLRLAQGLPLKVLQKHRDNRTQLEAMLLGQSGLLSNAQDSDDYSLMLEREYSFLSAKYGLNSHQLRLHEWKFLRLRPANFPTVRLAQLATLIQQQTSFFSLFIHAENVEQLSRLLRVEQSAYWQKHYLFQKEASAKVALLGKSSVENIVINTVIPLLVAYSEARDNRVFLDKAMDFLEQLPTEKNHITEVWAALGQTTKTAFDSQGVIELYTHFCQPKQCLNCTIGTSLLRHT
;
A
#
# COMPACT_ATOMS: atom_id res chain seq x y z
N MET A 1 -25.12 -2.80 11.58
CA MET A 1 -25.07 -1.50 10.89
C MET A 1 -24.00 -0.67 11.55
N SER A 2 -23.18 0.04 10.77
CA SER A 2 -22.07 0.87 11.25
C SER A 2 -22.38 2.35 11.06
N GLU A 3 -21.66 3.21 11.75
CA GLU A 3 -21.74 4.67 11.59
C GLU A 3 -21.32 5.11 10.18
N ASP A 4 -20.47 4.35 9.48
CA ASP A 4 -20.16 4.59 8.07
C ASP A 4 -21.41 4.70 7.18
N PHE A 5 -22.48 3.97 7.49
CA PHE A 5 -23.74 4.11 6.76
C PHE A 5 -24.41 5.47 7.02
N LEU A 6 -24.36 5.99 8.24
CA LEU A 6 -24.88 7.32 8.57
C LEU A 6 -24.07 8.40 7.87
N TYR A 7 -22.74 8.28 7.88
CA TYR A 7 -21.85 9.17 7.15
C TYR A 7 -22.17 9.18 5.66
N PHE A 8 -22.42 8.00 5.07
CA PHE A 8 -22.84 7.88 3.66
C PHE A 8 -24.19 8.56 3.41
N LEU A 9 -25.21 8.29 4.24
CA LEU A 9 -26.54 8.90 4.10
C LEU A 9 -26.45 10.43 4.20
N TRP A 10 -25.68 10.94 5.16
CA TRP A 10 -25.46 12.37 5.35
C TRP A 10 -24.67 12.99 4.21
N GLN A 11 -23.48 12.48 3.90
CA GLN A 11 -22.59 13.08 2.89
C GLN A 11 -23.25 13.17 1.51
N PHE A 12 -24.04 12.16 1.13
CA PHE A 12 -24.73 12.12 -0.16
C PHE A 12 -26.21 12.49 -0.10
N GLN A 13 -26.72 12.80 1.10
CA GLN A 13 -28.09 13.23 1.33
C GLN A 13 -29.16 12.23 0.85
N TYR A 14 -28.93 10.93 1.10
CA TYR A 14 -29.80 9.81 0.70
C TYR A 14 -30.90 9.47 1.71
N PHE A 15 -31.72 10.46 2.05
CA PHE A 15 -32.88 10.31 2.92
C PHE A 15 -33.96 11.33 2.52
N GLN A 16 -35.17 11.17 3.04
CA GLN A 16 -36.25 12.11 2.78
C GLN A 16 -35.94 13.48 3.41
N LYS A 17 -35.90 14.52 2.56
CA LYS A 17 -35.59 15.90 2.96
C LYS A 17 -36.79 16.83 3.01
N THR A 18 -37.94 16.41 2.49
CA THR A 18 -39.16 17.22 2.49
C THR A 18 -39.66 17.38 3.92
N ASN A 19 -39.85 18.63 4.36
CA ASN A 19 -40.29 18.98 5.72
C ASN A 19 -39.43 18.34 6.82
N LEU A 20 -38.10 18.35 6.61
CA LEU A 20 -37.15 17.81 7.58
C LEU A 20 -37.29 18.55 8.92
N GLN A 21 -37.27 17.81 10.01
CA GLN A 21 -37.44 18.34 11.37
C GLN A 21 -36.45 17.68 12.33
N THR A 22 -36.11 18.39 13.41
CA THR A 22 -35.44 17.79 14.56
C THR A 22 -36.39 16.84 15.28
N VAL A 23 -35.86 15.98 16.16
CA VAL A 23 -36.68 15.10 17.01
C VAL A 23 -37.62 15.86 17.96
N THR A 24 -37.35 17.15 18.20
CA THR A 24 -38.16 18.09 18.97
C THR A 24 -39.18 18.86 18.12
N GLY A 25 -39.20 18.65 16.79
CA GLY A 25 -40.19 19.22 15.87
C GLY A 25 -39.78 20.55 15.22
N GLU A 26 -38.56 21.04 15.45
CA GLU A 26 -38.07 22.28 14.84
C GLU A 26 -37.78 22.05 13.36
N ALA A 27 -38.19 22.98 12.49
CA ALA A 27 -37.94 22.90 11.07
C ALA A 27 -36.42 22.93 10.78
N LEU A 28 -35.93 21.95 10.02
CA LEU A 28 -34.51 21.78 9.71
C LEU A 28 -34.27 21.90 8.20
N GLN A 29 -33.26 22.66 7.78
CA GLN A 29 -32.74 22.62 6.41
C GLN A 29 -31.23 22.44 6.43
N ILE A 30 -30.71 21.61 5.54
CA ILE A 30 -29.27 21.35 5.43
C ILE A 30 -28.72 22.25 4.32
N LEU A 31 -27.94 23.26 4.69
CA LEU A 31 -27.33 24.20 3.75
C LEU A 31 -25.97 23.69 3.26
N ALA A 32 -25.18 23.07 4.14
CA ALA A 32 -23.93 22.40 3.82
C ALA A 32 -23.68 21.22 4.78
N VAL A 33 -23.30 20.06 4.24
CA VAL A 33 -23.04 18.84 5.03
C VAL A 33 -21.75 18.88 5.84
N GLY A 34 -20.83 19.79 5.51
CA GLY A 34 -19.49 19.85 6.10
C GLY A 34 -18.48 18.91 5.43
N LEU A 35 -17.26 18.92 5.94
CA LEU A 35 -16.16 18.06 5.51
C LEU A 35 -16.01 16.88 6.47
N ARG A 36 -16.03 15.64 5.96
CA ARG A 36 -15.83 14.46 6.79
C ARG A 36 -14.47 14.53 7.49
N ASN A 37 -14.48 14.40 8.80
CA ASN A 37 -13.29 14.28 9.64
C ASN A 37 -12.92 12.81 9.79
N THR A 38 -11.63 12.50 9.64
CA THR A 38 -11.09 11.16 9.93
C THR A 38 -10.09 11.19 11.08
N ASN A 39 -9.94 12.35 11.73
CA ASN A 39 -9.10 12.56 12.90
C ASN A 39 -9.98 12.69 14.15
N ALA A 40 -9.37 12.92 15.31
CA ALA A 40 -10.10 13.18 16.55
C ALA A 40 -11.06 14.38 16.43
N GLY A 41 -12.15 14.33 17.20
CA GLY A 41 -13.21 15.34 17.21
C GLY A 41 -14.43 14.93 16.38
N PRO A 42 -15.35 15.88 16.11
CA PRO A 42 -16.62 15.58 15.47
C PRO A 42 -16.51 14.97 14.07
N ASP A 43 -17.51 14.19 13.67
CA ASP A 43 -17.52 13.43 12.41
C ASP A 43 -17.48 14.30 11.14
N PHE A 44 -18.14 15.46 11.14
CA PHE A 44 -18.12 16.40 10.03
C PHE A 44 -17.86 17.83 10.51
N LEU A 45 -16.88 18.48 9.90
CA LEU A 45 -16.46 19.83 10.24
C LEU A 45 -17.13 20.87 9.35
N ASN A 46 -17.46 22.03 9.93
CA ASN A 46 -17.97 23.20 9.20
C ASN A 46 -19.27 22.93 8.39
N GLY A 47 -20.18 22.14 8.97
CA GLY A 47 -21.56 22.03 8.51
C GLY A 47 -22.34 23.33 8.69
N ARG A 48 -23.40 23.50 7.89
CA ARG A 48 -24.33 24.64 7.95
C ARG A 48 -25.75 24.14 7.87
N VAL A 49 -26.56 24.48 8.87
CA VAL A 49 -27.98 24.11 8.92
C VAL A 49 -28.84 25.30 9.32
N LEU A 50 -30.07 25.34 8.82
CA LEU A 50 -31.10 26.28 9.25
C LEU A 50 -32.04 25.54 10.21
N ILE A 51 -32.16 25.99 11.45
CA ILE A 51 -33.06 25.41 12.47
C ILE A 51 -34.02 26.51 12.90
N ASP A 52 -35.31 26.31 12.65
CA ASP A 52 -36.40 27.26 12.92
C ASP A 52 -36.10 28.71 12.46
N GLY A 53 -35.49 28.83 11.28
CA GLY A 53 -35.16 30.11 10.66
C GLY A 53 -33.82 30.73 11.10
N LEU A 54 -33.10 30.12 12.03
CA LEU A 54 -31.75 30.55 12.43
C LEU A 54 -30.68 29.70 11.76
N GLU A 55 -29.68 30.34 11.17
CA GLU A 55 -28.54 29.65 10.55
C GLU A 55 -27.48 29.33 11.60
N TRP A 56 -27.11 28.06 11.67
CA TRP A 56 -26.05 27.54 12.52
C TRP A 56 -24.86 27.10 11.68
N VAL A 57 -23.66 27.46 12.12
CA VAL A 57 -22.38 27.08 11.51
C VAL A 57 -21.51 26.42 12.58
N GLY A 58 -21.03 25.21 12.29
CA GLY A 58 -20.30 24.39 13.27
C GLY A 58 -20.21 22.95 12.82
N ASN A 59 -20.10 22.03 13.77
CA ASN A 59 -19.80 20.63 13.48
C ASN A 59 -21.04 19.73 13.56
N VAL A 60 -21.00 18.61 12.87
CA VAL A 60 -22.05 17.59 12.92
C VAL A 60 -21.45 16.31 13.49
N GLU A 61 -22.10 15.78 14.51
CA GLU A 61 -21.71 14.54 15.18
C GLU A 61 -22.73 13.45 14.90
N MET A 62 -22.31 12.20 14.77
CA MET A 62 -23.21 11.10 14.43
C MET A 62 -23.00 9.87 15.29
N HIS A 63 -24.10 9.18 15.56
CA HIS A 63 -24.06 7.93 16.30
C HIS A 63 -25.20 7.01 15.88
N LEU A 64 -25.06 5.70 16.07
CA LEU A 64 -26.19 4.79 15.87
C LEU A 64 -27.33 5.09 16.85
N ARG A 65 -27.00 5.46 18.09
CA ARG A 65 -27.95 5.82 19.13
C ARG A 65 -27.58 7.15 19.74
N SER A 66 -28.57 7.99 20.06
CA SER A 66 -28.31 9.25 20.76
C SER A 66 -27.58 9.04 22.10
N SER A 67 -27.89 7.98 22.84
CA SER A 67 -27.25 7.63 24.11
C SER A 67 -25.74 7.39 24.02
N ASP A 68 -25.22 7.10 22.82
CA ASP A 68 -23.79 6.92 22.59
C ASP A 68 -23.00 8.21 22.83
N TRP A 69 -23.63 9.39 22.72
CA TRP A 69 -23.04 10.67 23.12
C TRP A 69 -22.49 10.64 24.56
N HIS A 70 -23.25 10.04 25.49
CA HIS A 70 -22.83 9.89 26.87
C HIS A 70 -21.78 8.81 27.04
N ARG A 71 -21.89 7.71 26.28
CA ARG A 71 -20.90 6.61 26.30
C ARG A 71 -19.52 7.09 25.87
N HIS A 72 -19.45 7.99 24.89
CA HIS A 72 -18.22 8.61 24.43
C HIS A 72 -17.79 9.83 25.25
N THR A 73 -18.56 10.17 26.29
CA THR A 73 -18.27 11.28 27.23
C THR A 73 -18.18 12.66 26.58
N HIS A 74 -18.80 12.84 25.42
CA HIS A 74 -18.72 14.06 24.60
C HIS A 74 -19.20 15.32 25.33
N THR A 75 -20.14 15.20 26.29
CA THR A 75 -20.58 16.33 27.13
C THR A 75 -19.42 16.99 27.90
N HIS A 76 -18.35 16.26 28.20
CA HIS A 76 -17.20 16.77 28.95
C HIS A 76 -15.99 17.06 28.05
N ASP A 77 -16.11 16.84 26.75
CA ASP A 77 -15.06 17.11 25.78
C ASP A 77 -15.41 18.37 24.97
N ARG A 78 -14.63 19.43 25.20
CA ARG A 78 -14.83 20.74 24.57
C ARG A 78 -14.68 20.71 23.05
N ALA A 79 -14.07 19.67 22.47
CA ALA A 79 -14.05 19.48 21.02
C ALA A 79 -15.47 19.42 20.42
N TYR A 80 -16.47 18.98 21.21
CA TYR A 80 -17.86 18.80 20.78
C TYR A 80 -18.78 19.97 21.16
N ASP A 81 -18.28 21.01 21.84
CA ASP A 81 -19.05 22.23 22.17
C ASP A 81 -19.59 22.92 20.90
N SER A 82 -18.89 22.74 19.78
CA SER A 82 -19.21 23.30 18.46
C SER A 82 -20.21 22.45 17.65
N VAL A 83 -20.75 21.37 18.20
CA VAL A 83 -21.74 20.53 17.52
C VAL A 83 -23.08 21.26 17.42
N ILE A 84 -23.50 21.52 16.19
CA ILE A 84 -24.75 22.21 15.86
C ILE A 84 -25.89 21.25 15.54
N LEU A 85 -25.57 20.00 15.18
CA LEU A 85 -26.54 18.96 14.87
C LEU A 85 -25.96 17.59 15.25
N HIS A 86 -26.74 16.81 15.99
CA HIS A 86 -26.48 15.40 16.28
C HIS A 86 -27.32 14.53 15.33
N VAL A 87 -26.70 13.82 14.41
CA VAL A 87 -27.38 12.96 13.45
C VAL A 87 -27.33 11.52 13.93
N VAL A 88 -28.47 10.94 14.25
CA VAL A 88 -28.53 9.58 14.80
C VAL A 88 -29.32 8.64 13.91
N TRP A 89 -29.02 7.35 13.98
CA TRP A 89 -29.94 6.37 13.40
C TRP A 89 -31.22 6.28 14.25
N GLU A 90 -31.06 6.09 15.55
CA GLU A 90 -32.16 5.97 16.51
C GLU A 90 -32.01 6.96 17.67
N ASN A 91 -33.10 7.65 18.01
CA ASN A 91 -33.14 8.60 19.13
C ASN A 91 -33.73 7.92 20.38
N ASP A 92 -32.87 7.52 21.29
CA ASP A 92 -33.14 6.77 22.53
C ASP A 92 -32.83 7.54 23.83
N ALA A 93 -32.26 8.75 23.73
CA ALA A 93 -31.90 9.61 24.86
C ALA A 93 -31.96 11.10 24.47
N VAL A 94 -32.24 11.95 25.44
CA VAL A 94 -32.20 13.41 25.27
C VAL A 94 -30.81 13.91 25.58
N ILE A 95 -30.17 14.60 24.63
CA ILE A 95 -28.80 15.11 24.78
C ILE A 95 -28.81 16.60 25.10
N ALA A 96 -28.20 16.95 26.22
CA ALA A 96 -28.02 18.33 26.67
C ALA A 96 -26.54 18.69 26.73
N ARG A 97 -26.25 19.94 26.39
CA ARG A 97 -24.95 20.59 26.59
C ARG A 97 -24.73 20.91 28.08
N PRO A 98 -23.49 21.24 28.50
CA PRO A 98 -23.21 21.65 29.86
C PRO A 98 -24.03 22.84 30.37
N ASP A 99 -24.47 23.73 29.47
CA ASP A 99 -25.33 24.89 29.79
C ASP A 99 -26.82 24.53 29.91
N GLY A 100 -27.19 23.25 29.73
CA GLY A 100 -28.55 22.75 29.79
C GLY A 100 -29.35 22.89 28.48
N SER A 101 -28.78 23.54 27.45
CA SER A 101 -29.42 23.59 26.13
C SER A 101 -29.43 22.22 25.47
N LEU A 102 -30.50 21.90 24.74
CA LEU A 102 -30.56 20.65 23.99
C LEU A 102 -29.68 20.72 22.74
N VAL A 103 -29.00 19.62 22.44
CA VAL A 103 -28.34 19.46 21.13
C VAL A 103 -29.44 19.12 20.11
N PRO A 104 -29.61 19.91 19.04
CA PRO A 104 -30.58 19.58 18.00
C PRO A 104 -30.25 18.21 17.39
N THR A 105 -31.23 17.32 17.33
CA THR A 105 -31.01 15.94 16.88
C THR A 105 -31.87 15.61 15.66
N LEU A 106 -31.28 14.97 14.66
CA LEU A 106 -31.96 14.43 13.49
C LEU A 106 -31.91 12.90 13.51
N ALA A 107 -33.06 12.22 13.46
CA ALA A 107 -33.13 10.76 13.36
C ALA A 107 -33.30 10.29 11.91
N LEU A 108 -32.35 9.52 11.39
CA LEU A 108 -32.33 9.09 9.98
C LEU A 108 -33.15 7.82 9.71
N LYS A 109 -33.35 6.93 10.70
CA LYS A 109 -34.11 5.68 10.51
C LYS A 109 -35.49 5.88 9.86
N PRO A 110 -36.37 6.80 10.31
CA PRO A 110 -37.66 7.01 9.67
C PRO A 110 -37.58 7.69 8.30
N LEU A 111 -36.46 8.34 7.99
CA LEU A 111 -36.25 9.10 6.75
C LEU A 111 -35.56 8.27 5.65
N THR A 112 -35.09 7.08 5.99
CA THR A 112 -34.31 6.23 5.09
C THR A 112 -35.21 5.20 4.42
N SER A 113 -35.14 5.11 3.09
CA SER A 113 -35.89 4.12 2.32
C SER A 113 -35.50 2.69 2.69
N LEU A 114 -36.49 1.82 2.91
CA LEU A 114 -36.28 0.39 3.14
C LEU A 114 -35.53 -0.27 1.97
N LEU A 115 -35.77 0.17 0.73
CA LEU A 115 -35.07 -0.35 -0.45
C LEU A 115 -33.58 -0.02 -0.41
N LEU A 116 -33.21 1.19 0.00
CA LEU A 116 -31.81 1.60 0.16
C LEU A 116 -31.12 0.76 1.24
N LEU A 117 -31.80 0.58 2.38
CA LEU A 117 -31.30 -0.25 3.48
C LEU A 117 -31.09 -1.71 3.04
N GLN A 118 -32.02 -2.29 2.28
CA GLN A 118 -31.89 -3.63 1.70
C GLN A 118 -30.70 -3.74 0.75
N LYS A 119 -30.50 -2.77 -0.15
CA LYS A 119 -29.34 -2.74 -1.06
C LYS A 119 -28.03 -2.64 -0.29
N TYR A 120 -27.99 -1.81 0.75
CA TYR A 120 -26.84 -1.68 1.64
C TYR A 120 -26.48 -3.03 2.29
N HIS A 121 -27.47 -3.70 2.89
CA HIS A 121 -27.27 -5.04 3.47
C HIS A 121 -26.83 -6.06 2.42
N SER A 122 -27.44 -6.05 1.23
CA SER A 122 -27.02 -6.94 0.14
C SER A 122 -25.56 -6.73 -0.30
N LEU A 123 -24.99 -5.53 -0.15
CA LEU A 123 -23.59 -5.28 -0.46
C LEU A 123 -22.68 -5.67 0.71
N ILE A 124 -22.97 -5.21 1.93
CA ILE A 124 -22.08 -5.42 3.08
C ILE A 124 -22.17 -6.84 3.64
N ASP A 125 -23.34 -7.48 3.62
CA ASP A 125 -23.50 -8.83 4.15
C ASP A 125 -23.17 -9.91 3.09
N ASN A 126 -22.75 -9.50 1.89
CA ASN A 126 -22.28 -10.41 0.85
C ASN A 126 -20.99 -11.15 1.28
N HIS A 127 -20.92 -12.45 1.01
CA HIS A 127 -19.77 -13.32 1.31
C HIS A 127 -18.88 -13.59 0.09
N GLU A 128 -19.23 -13.05 -1.08
CA GLU A 128 -18.38 -13.07 -2.26
C GLU A 128 -17.06 -12.33 -2.02
N MET A 129 -16.00 -12.75 -2.72
CA MET A 129 -14.68 -12.10 -2.63
C MET A 129 -14.72 -10.62 -3.02
N ILE A 130 -15.60 -10.27 -3.97
CA ILE A 130 -15.89 -8.90 -4.37
C ILE A 130 -17.37 -8.65 -4.05
N PRO A 131 -17.70 -7.80 -3.06
CA PRO A 131 -19.08 -7.66 -2.61
C PRO A 131 -20.07 -7.21 -3.69
N CYS A 132 -19.60 -6.44 -4.67
CA CYS A 132 -20.40 -5.96 -5.79
C CYS A 132 -20.41 -6.90 -7.01
N ALA A 133 -19.80 -8.10 -6.95
CA ALA A 133 -19.60 -8.98 -8.11
C ALA A 133 -20.86 -9.19 -8.95
N GLY A 134 -21.98 -9.59 -8.33
CA GLY A 134 -23.24 -9.86 -9.03
C GLY A 134 -23.92 -8.64 -9.67
N GLN A 135 -23.45 -7.43 -9.36
CA GLN A 135 -23.97 -6.17 -9.90
C GLN A 135 -22.91 -5.38 -10.67
N PHE A 136 -21.68 -5.91 -10.77
CA PHE A 136 -20.52 -5.18 -11.27
C PHE A 136 -20.68 -4.75 -12.73
N GLU A 137 -21.28 -5.60 -13.57
CA GLU A 137 -21.55 -5.31 -14.98
C GLU A 137 -22.41 -4.05 -15.16
N HIS A 138 -23.38 -3.82 -14.27
CA HIS A 138 -24.31 -2.69 -14.31
C HIS A 138 -23.69 -1.35 -13.90
N VAL A 139 -22.46 -1.36 -13.37
CA VAL A 139 -21.79 -0.14 -12.93
C VAL A 139 -21.29 0.62 -14.15
N PRO A 140 -21.56 1.93 -14.29
CA PRO A 140 -21.04 2.72 -15.40
C PRO A 140 -19.51 2.68 -15.48
N GLU A 141 -18.96 2.51 -16.68
CA GLU A 141 -17.50 2.42 -16.91
C GLU A 141 -16.72 3.61 -16.34
N LEU A 142 -17.29 4.81 -16.38
CA LEU A 142 -16.68 6.00 -15.79
C LEU A 142 -16.48 5.86 -14.27
N GLN A 143 -17.44 5.25 -13.56
CA GLN A 143 -17.35 5.02 -12.11
C GLN A 143 -16.30 3.94 -11.79
N LYS A 144 -16.23 2.88 -12.60
CA LYS A 144 -15.20 1.84 -12.48
C LYS A 144 -13.81 2.45 -12.64
N ARG A 145 -13.57 3.19 -13.72
CA ARG A 145 -12.28 3.86 -14.00
C ARG A 145 -11.89 4.83 -12.90
N SER A 146 -12.79 5.72 -12.51
CA SER A 146 -12.54 6.68 -11.43
C SER A 146 -12.16 5.99 -10.11
N MET A 147 -12.79 4.84 -9.79
CA MET A 147 -12.40 4.07 -8.61
C MET A 147 -11.01 3.45 -8.73
N LEU A 148 -10.70 2.88 -9.90
CA LEU A 148 -9.42 2.21 -10.14
C LEU A 148 -8.26 3.21 -10.13
N ASP A 149 -8.43 4.40 -10.71
CA ASP A 149 -7.44 5.48 -10.66
C ASP A 149 -7.22 5.94 -9.21
N ARG A 150 -8.30 6.14 -8.46
CA ARG A 150 -8.21 6.47 -7.02
C ARG A 150 -7.50 5.38 -6.23
N ALA A 151 -7.85 4.12 -6.47
CA ALA A 151 -7.22 2.99 -5.80
C ALA A 151 -5.72 2.93 -6.15
N LEU A 152 -5.36 3.07 -7.42
CA LEU A 152 -3.96 3.13 -7.83
C LEU A 152 -3.19 4.23 -7.09
N LEU A 153 -3.70 5.45 -7.06
CA LEU A 153 -3.03 6.55 -6.35
C LEU A 153 -2.85 6.25 -4.86
N GLN A 154 -3.86 5.70 -4.19
CA GLN A 154 -3.74 5.28 -2.78
C GLN A 154 -2.71 4.17 -2.57
N ARG A 155 -2.58 3.26 -3.53
CA ARG A 155 -1.53 2.23 -3.52
C ARG A 155 -0.15 2.84 -3.62
N LEU A 156 0.03 3.77 -4.55
CA LEU A 156 1.29 4.48 -4.76
C LEU A 156 1.69 5.26 -3.50
N GLN A 157 0.76 6.00 -2.91
CA GLN A 157 0.98 6.73 -1.65
C GLN A 157 1.38 5.80 -0.50
N ARG A 158 0.70 4.65 -0.33
CA ARG A 158 1.08 3.70 0.74
C ARG A 158 2.48 3.12 0.52
N LYS A 159 2.80 2.73 -0.71
CA LYS A 159 4.13 2.21 -1.03
C LYS A 159 5.20 3.29 -0.86
N ALA A 160 4.92 4.54 -1.22
CA ALA A 160 5.80 5.67 -1.00
C ALA A 160 6.01 5.96 0.50
N ALA A 161 4.96 5.84 1.33
CA ALA A 161 5.08 5.97 2.78
C ALA A 161 6.09 4.96 3.37
N THR A 162 6.10 3.71 2.88
CA THR A 162 7.13 2.73 3.28
C THR A 162 8.55 3.19 2.90
N VAL A 163 8.72 3.81 1.74
CA VAL A 163 10.03 4.36 1.32
C VAL A 163 10.43 5.55 2.21
N HIS A 164 9.50 6.44 2.57
CA HIS A 164 9.75 7.54 3.51
C HIS A 164 10.16 7.03 4.89
N GLU A 165 9.51 5.99 5.40
CA GLU A 165 9.90 5.35 6.66
C GLU A 165 11.33 4.79 6.59
N MET A 166 11.70 4.13 5.48
CA MET A 166 13.07 3.66 5.26
C MET A 166 14.06 4.83 5.19
N LEU A 167 13.70 5.92 4.49
CA LEU A 167 14.52 7.11 4.37
C LEU A 167 14.78 7.77 5.73
N MET A 168 13.76 7.86 6.58
CA MET A 168 13.90 8.37 7.95
C MET A 168 14.86 7.51 8.77
N ARG A 169 14.74 6.17 8.69
CA ARG A 169 15.65 5.23 9.38
C ARG A 169 17.08 5.32 8.86
N ASN A 170 17.25 5.58 7.57
CA ASN A 170 18.54 5.79 6.91
C ASN A 170 19.04 7.24 6.99
N GLN A 171 18.47 8.08 7.87
CA GLN A 171 18.93 9.44 8.13
C GLN A 171 18.96 10.32 6.86
N GLN A 172 17.91 10.23 6.04
CA GLN A 172 17.79 10.97 4.77
C GLN A 172 18.78 10.54 3.68
N ASP A 173 19.44 9.38 3.83
CA ASP A 173 20.30 8.80 2.79
C ASP A 173 19.44 8.06 1.74
N TRP A 174 19.19 8.74 0.62
CA TRP A 174 18.44 8.21 -0.52
C TRP A 174 19.15 7.05 -1.21
N GLU A 175 20.48 7.04 -1.21
CA GLU A 175 21.26 6.00 -1.87
C GLU A 175 21.19 4.68 -1.09
N GLU A 176 21.38 4.76 0.23
CA GLU A 176 21.22 3.61 1.13
C GLU A 176 19.77 3.09 1.13
N THR A 177 18.79 3.99 1.15
CA THR A 177 17.36 3.64 1.06
C THR A 177 17.03 2.92 -0.23
N THR A 178 17.57 3.40 -1.36
CA THR A 178 17.36 2.76 -2.67
C THR A 178 17.99 1.38 -2.72
N TYR A 179 19.20 1.22 -2.18
CA TYR A 179 19.86 -0.08 -2.07
C TYR A 179 19.04 -1.08 -1.23
N GLN A 180 18.58 -0.69 -0.04
CA GLN A 180 17.79 -1.56 0.82
C GLN A 180 16.44 -1.93 0.17
N LEU A 181 15.77 -0.98 -0.48
CA LEU A 181 14.52 -1.23 -1.21
C LEU A 181 14.74 -2.17 -2.39
N LEU A 182 15.83 -1.99 -3.15
CA LEU A 182 16.21 -2.88 -4.24
C LEU A 182 16.50 -4.29 -3.72
N ALA A 183 17.30 -4.42 -2.65
CA ALA A 183 17.64 -5.70 -2.06
C ALA A 183 16.39 -6.44 -1.57
N GLN A 184 15.51 -5.77 -0.83
CA GLN A 184 14.23 -6.33 -0.38
C GLN A 184 13.45 -6.93 -1.57
N ASN A 185 13.31 -6.18 -2.66
CA ASN A 185 12.55 -6.62 -3.82
C ASN A 185 13.25 -7.69 -4.67
N PHE A 186 14.58 -7.83 -4.57
CA PHE A 186 15.32 -8.98 -5.12
C PHE A 186 14.97 -10.30 -4.42
N GLY A 187 14.49 -10.24 -3.18
CA GLY A 187 13.96 -11.39 -2.44
C GLY A 187 12.54 -11.80 -2.85
N PHE A 188 11.85 -10.97 -3.64
CA PHE A 188 10.42 -11.07 -3.93
C PHE A 188 9.58 -11.31 -2.66
N LYS A 189 8.37 -11.86 -2.80
CA LYS A 189 7.48 -12.11 -1.64
C LYS A 189 8.09 -13.03 -0.57
N ILE A 190 8.86 -14.05 -0.97
CA ILE A 190 9.27 -15.13 -0.06
C ILE A 190 10.50 -14.76 0.77
N ASN A 191 11.49 -14.10 0.18
CA ASN A 191 12.76 -13.76 0.84
C ASN A 191 12.97 -12.24 0.96
N ALA A 192 11.93 -11.40 0.79
CA ALA A 192 12.05 -9.95 0.95
C ALA A 192 12.60 -9.55 2.31
N GLU A 193 12.07 -10.13 3.38
CA GLU A 193 12.47 -9.78 4.75
C GLU A 193 13.93 -10.16 5.05
N PRO A 194 14.41 -11.41 4.78
CA PRO A 194 15.84 -11.72 4.88
C PRO A 194 16.74 -10.82 4.03
N MET A 195 16.33 -10.48 2.80
CA MET A 195 17.13 -9.58 1.95
C MET A 195 17.20 -8.15 2.49
N LEU A 196 16.11 -7.63 3.05
CA LEU A 196 16.11 -6.30 3.68
C LEU A 196 17.03 -6.29 4.90
N ARG A 197 16.92 -7.29 5.78
CA ARG A 197 17.79 -7.40 6.96
C ARG A 197 19.25 -7.58 6.59
N LEU A 198 19.54 -8.33 5.53
CA LEU A 198 20.89 -8.45 4.99
C LEU A 198 21.43 -7.08 4.57
N ALA A 199 20.66 -6.31 3.80
CA ALA A 199 21.06 -4.99 3.33
C ALA A 199 21.26 -3.99 4.49
N GLN A 200 20.40 -4.04 5.51
CA GLN A 200 20.56 -3.22 6.72
C GLN A 200 21.81 -3.59 7.53
N GLY A 201 22.15 -4.88 7.59
CA GLY A 201 23.37 -5.37 8.26
C GLY A 201 24.65 -5.17 7.45
N LEU A 202 24.54 -4.84 6.16
CA LEU A 202 25.65 -4.67 5.24
C LEU A 202 25.50 -3.36 4.44
N PRO A 203 25.86 -2.20 5.05
CA PRO A 203 25.63 -0.90 4.45
C PRO A 203 26.27 -0.76 3.06
N LEU A 204 25.59 -0.07 2.15
CA LEU A 204 26.05 0.08 0.76
C LEU A 204 27.44 0.72 0.67
N LYS A 205 27.73 1.69 1.54
CA LYS A 205 29.03 2.37 1.60
C LYS A 205 30.20 1.41 1.86
N VAL A 206 29.96 0.29 2.54
CA VAL A 206 30.97 -0.77 2.74
C VAL A 206 31.18 -1.53 1.44
N LEU A 207 30.09 -1.94 0.80
CA LEU A 207 30.12 -2.66 -0.49
C LEU A 207 30.79 -1.82 -1.59
N GLN A 208 30.47 -0.53 -1.69
CA GLN A 208 31.03 0.38 -2.68
C GLN A 208 32.55 0.55 -2.59
N LYS A 209 33.16 0.39 -1.40
CA LYS A 209 34.63 0.39 -1.24
C LYS A 209 35.31 -0.80 -1.92
N HIS A 210 34.54 -1.83 -2.26
CA HIS A 210 35.00 -3.09 -2.86
C HIS A 210 34.38 -3.33 -4.24
N ARG A 211 33.74 -2.33 -4.85
CA ARG A 211 33.02 -2.45 -6.13
C ARG A 211 33.86 -3.05 -7.26
N ASP A 212 35.17 -2.76 -7.29
CA ASP A 212 36.07 -3.20 -8.34
C ASP A 212 36.53 -4.66 -8.13
N ASN A 213 36.19 -5.27 -7.00
CA ASN A 213 36.49 -6.67 -6.68
C ASN A 213 35.21 -7.47 -6.45
N ARG A 214 34.75 -8.10 -7.52
CA ARG A 214 33.54 -8.93 -7.52
C ARG A 214 33.56 -10.04 -6.46
N THR A 215 34.69 -10.71 -6.28
CA THR A 215 34.84 -11.79 -5.30
C THR A 215 34.58 -11.29 -3.88
N GLN A 216 35.05 -10.08 -3.55
CA GLN A 216 34.82 -9.47 -2.24
C GLN A 216 33.36 -9.06 -2.02
N LEU A 217 32.68 -8.56 -3.06
CA LEU A 217 31.24 -8.29 -2.99
C LEU A 217 30.44 -9.57 -2.73
N GLU A 218 30.73 -10.63 -3.49
CA GLU A 218 30.06 -11.92 -3.33
C GLU A 218 30.38 -12.54 -1.96
N ALA A 219 31.63 -12.43 -1.48
CA ALA A 219 32.03 -12.88 -0.14
C ALA A 219 31.24 -12.16 0.97
N MET A 220 31.13 -10.83 0.90
CA MET A 220 30.37 -10.06 1.89
C MET A 220 28.88 -10.42 1.85
N LEU A 221 28.25 -10.45 0.67
CA LEU A 221 26.81 -10.74 0.56
C LEU A 221 26.46 -12.18 0.97
N LEU A 222 27.19 -13.17 0.46
CA LEU A 222 26.94 -14.58 0.76
C LEU A 222 27.38 -14.93 2.19
N GLY A 223 28.49 -14.37 2.67
CA GLY A 223 28.96 -14.56 4.03
C GLY A 223 28.01 -13.96 5.07
N GLN A 224 27.61 -12.70 4.88
CA GLN A 224 26.68 -12.02 5.78
C GLN A 224 25.30 -12.68 5.78
N SER A 225 24.89 -13.30 4.68
CA SER A 225 23.65 -14.07 4.59
C SER A 225 23.67 -15.38 5.40
N GLY A 226 24.85 -15.87 5.80
CA GLY A 226 25.01 -17.18 6.44
C GLY A 226 24.83 -18.36 5.47
N LEU A 227 24.85 -18.11 4.16
CA LEU A 227 24.78 -19.14 3.12
C LEU A 227 26.15 -19.77 2.81
N LEU A 228 27.25 -19.15 3.26
CA LEU A 228 28.60 -19.73 3.25
C LEU A 228 28.78 -20.64 4.49
N SER A 229 28.53 -21.95 4.39
CA SER A 229 28.94 -23.02 5.35
C SER A 229 28.70 -24.41 4.72
N ASN A 230 29.41 -25.53 4.91
CA ASN A 230 30.42 -25.99 5.89
C ASN A 230 31.73 -26.43 5.19
N ALA A 231 32.86 -26.30 5.90
CA ALA A 231 34.22 -26.63 5.45
C ALA A 231 34.46 -28.08 5.01
N GLN A 232 33.56 -29.02 5.34
CA GLN A 232 33.80 -30.45 5.16
C GLN A 232 33.73 -30.90 3.68
N ASP A 233 33.03 -30.15 2.82
CA ASP A 233 32.86 -30.45 1.38
C ASP A 233 33.09 -29.20 0.48
N SER A 234 33.70 -28.13 0.99
CA SER A 234 33.80 -26.85 0.28
C SER A 234 34.67 -26.92 -0.99
N ASP A 235 34.15 -26.40 -2.11
CA ASP A 235 34.93 -26.21 -3.33
C ASP A 235 35.87 -24.98 -3.22
N ASP A 236 36.84 -24.88 -4.14
CA ASP A 236 37.84 -23.81 -4.13
C ASP A 236 37.21 -22.40 -4.13
N TYR A 237 36.07 -22.26 -4.81
CA TYR A 237 35.36 -20.99 -4.87
C TYR A 237 34.76 -20.62 -3.51
N SER A 238 34.11 -21.56 -2.84
CA SER A 238 33.53 -21.38 -1.50
C SER A 238 34.61 -21.04 -0.48
N LEU A 239 35.73 -21.78 -0.48
CA LEU A 239 36.88 -21.53 0.40
C LEU A 239 37.49 -20.14 0.19
N MET A 240 37.56 -19.67 -1.05
CA MET A 240 38.01 -18.32 -1.37
C MET A 240 37.06 -17.26 -0.80
N LEU A 241 35.73 -17.43 -0.97
CA LEU A 241 34.74 -16.50 -0.42
C LEU A 241 34.78 -16.48 1.12
N GLU A 242 34.94 -17.62 1.77
CA GLU A 242 35.04 -17.72 3.23
C GLU A 242 36.27 -16.96 3.77
N ARG A 243 37.43 -17.11 3.12
CA ARG A 243 38.66 -16.38 3.49
C ARG A 243 38.49 -14.87 3.36
N GLU A 244 37.95 -14.41 2.23
CA GLU A 244 37.67 -12.99 2.00
C GLU A 244 36.66 -12.45 3.02
N TYR A 245 35.56 -13.18 3.27
CA TYR A 245 34.53 -12.75 4.21
C TYR A 245 35.06 -12.69 5.64
N SER A 246 35.85 -13.67 6.09
CA SER A 246 36.44 -13.67 7.44
C SER A 246 37.28 -12.42 7.70
N PHE A 247 38.08 -12.00 6.70
CA PHE A 247 38.84 -10.76 6.79
C PHE A 247 37.95 -9.51 6.78
N LEU A 248 37.00 -9.42 5.84
CA LEU A 248 36.16 -8.24 5.64
C LEU A 248 35.16 -8.05 6.78
N SER A 249 34.59 -9.13 7.33
CA SER A 249 33.67 -9.07 8.46
C SER A 249 34.37 -8.59 9.73
N ALA A 250 35.61 -9.01 9.96
CA ALA A 250 36.45 -8.49 11.04
C ALA A 250 36.79 -7.00 10.82
N LYS A 251 37.19 -6.63 9.59
CA LYS A 251 37.56 -5.24 9.23
C LYS A 251 36.43 -4.24 9.45
N TYR A 252 35.19 -4.62 9.13
CA TYR A 252 34.02 -3.72 9.18
C TYR A 252 33.07 -4.01 10.34
N GLY A 253 33.39 -4.96 11.23
CA GLY A 253 32.55 -5.30 12.39
C GLY A 253 31.20 -5.92 12.02
N LEU A 254 31.14 -6.71 10.95
CA LEU A 254 29.86 -7.21 10.39
C LEU A 254 29.28 -8.42 11.14
N ASN A 255 30.10 -9.08 11.96
CA ASN A 255 29.76 -10.36 12.61
C ASN A 255 28.48 -10.31 13.47
N SER A 256 28.17 -9.16 14.09
CA SER A 256 26.98 -9.02 14.95
C SER A 256 25.65 -9.03 14.18
N HIS A 257 25.69 -8.85 12.86
CA HIS A 257 24.50 -8.73 12.00
C HIS A 257 24.36 -9.90 11.01
N GLN A 258 25.16 -10.96 11.18
CA GLN A 258 25.14 -12.10 10.25
C GLN A 258 23.81 -12.85 10.38
N LEU A 259 23.19 -13.15 9.25
CA LEU A 259 21.97 -13.95 9.19
C LEU A 259 22.29 -15.44 9.25
N ARG A 260 21.25 -16.24 9.52
CA ARG A 260 21.33 -17.70 9.61
C ARG A 260 20.69 -18.35 8.39
N LEU A 261 21.23 -19.49 7.95
CA LEU A 261 20.74 -20.27 6.81
C LEU A 261 19.22 -20.52 6.83
N HIS A 262 18.63 -20.84 7.98
CA HIS A 262 17.20 -21.19 8.09
C HIS A 262 16.23 -20.01 7.87
N GLU A 263 16.74 -18.78 7.90
CA GLU A 263 15.97 -17.57 7.58
C GLU A 263 15.63 -17.53 6.09
N TRP A 264 16.48 -18.13 5.25
CA TRP A 264 16.30 -18.22 3.81
C TRP A 264 15.40 -19.39 3.42
N LYS A 265 14.44 -19.12 2.53
CA LYS A 265 13.52 -20.13 2.02
C LYS A 265 13.89 -20.50 0.59
N PHE A 266 14.07 -21.79 0.35
CA PHE A 266 14.35 -22.37 -0.98
C PHE A 266 13.16 -23.15 -1.54
N LEU A 267 12.31 -23.71 -0.67
CA LEU A 267 11.15 -24.50 -1.06
C LEU A 267 10.16 -23.65 -1.89
N ARG A 268 9.62 -24.23 -2.97
CA ARG A 268 8.71 -23.58 -3.95
C ARG A 268 9.33 -22.48 -4.81
N LEU A 269 10.64 -22.24 -4.71
CA LEU A 269 11.35 -21.39 -5.65
C LEU A 269 11.83 -22.20 -6.86
N ARG A 270 11.83 -21.56 -8.04
CA ARG A 270 12.63 -22.05 -9.17
C ARG A 270 14.11 -21.84 -8.82
N PRO A 271 15.02 -22.73 -9.24
CA PRO A 271 16.44 -22.62 -8.89
C PRO A 271 17.09 -21.27 -9.23
N ALA A 272 16.72 -20.64 -10.36
CA ALA A 272 17.19 -19.31 -10.75
C ALA A 272 16.72 -18.17 -9.82
N ASN A 273 15.77 -18.44 -8.91
CA ASN A 273 15.27 -17.50 -7.89
C ASN A 273 15.87 -17.78 -6.51
N PHE A 274 16.78 -18.75 -6.36
CA PHE A 274 17.38 -19.04 -5.07
C PHE A 274 18.17 -17.84 -4.54
N PRO A 275 18.17 -17.62 -3.22
CA PRO A 275 18.91 -16.53 -2.58
C PRO A 275 20.37 -16.41 -3.01
N THR A 276 21.09 -17.53 -3.11
CA THR A 276 22.47 -17.62 -3.62
C THR A 276 22.65 -16.93 -4.97
N VAL A 277 21.79 -17.24 -5.95
CA VAL A 277 21.82 -16.64 -7.29
C VAL A 277 21.42 -15.16 -7.23
N ARG A 278 20.41 -14.81 -6.43
CA ARG A 278 19.95 -13.41 -6.27
C ARG A 278 21.02 -12.52 -5.65
N LEU A 279 21.78 -13.02 -4.68
CA LEU A 279 22.90 -12.31 -4.08
C LEU A 279 24.06 -12.13 -5.07
N ALA A 280 24.36 -13.13 -5.89
CA ALA A 280 25.36 -13.01 -6.96
C ALA A 280 24.97 -11.97 -8.03
N GLN A 281 23.68 -11.91 -8.37
CA GLN A 281 23.14 -10.86 -9.26
C GLN A 281 23.25 -9.48 -8.61
N LEU A 282 22.86 -9.36 -7.34
CA LEU A 282 22.96 -8.10 -6.60
C LEU A 282 24.41 -7.62 -6.51
N ALA A 283 25.37 -8.52 -6.26
CA ALA A 283 26.80 -8.22 -6.28
C ALA A 283 27.24 -7.63 -7.63
N THR A 284 26.74 -8.18 -8.74
CA THR A 284 27.03 -7.67 -10.08
C THR A 284 26.45 -6.28 -10.30
N LEU A 285 25.22 -6.03 -9.83
CA LEU A 285 24.60 -4.71 -9.90
C LEU A 285 25.41 -3.67 -9.11
N ILE A 286 25.83 -4.00 -7.89
CA ILE A 286 26.64 -3.11 -7.05
C ILE A 286 28.00 -2.80 -7.71
N GLN A 287 28.60 -3.79 -8.37
CA GLN A 287 29.84 -3.58 -9.11
C GLN A 287 29.65 -2.61 -10.29
N GLN A 288 28.56 -2.76 -11.04
CA GLN A 288 28.32 -2.00 -12.27
C GLN A 288 27.77 -0.60 -12.02
N GLN A 289 27.03 -0.39 -10.93
CA GLN A 289 26.28 0.85 -10.68
C GLN A 289 26.87 1.63 -9.52
N THR A 290 27.22 2.89 -9.78
CA THR A 290 27.83 3.77 -8.78
C THR A 290 26.81 4.40 -7.85
N SER A 291 25.60 4.61 -8.35
CA SER A 291 24.47 5.16 -7.59
C SER A 291 23.18 4.55 -8.12
N PHE A 292 22.52 3.73 -7.29
CA PHE A 292 21.20 3.19 -7.59
C PHE A 292 20.14 4.28 -7.59
N PHE A 293 20.25 5.25 -6.67
CA PHE A 293 19.28 6.35 -6.60
C PHE A 293 19.30 7.17 -7.89
N SER A 294 20.48 7.66 -8.30
CA SER A 294 20.64 8.39 -9.56
C SER A 294 20.17 7.57 -10.75
N LEU A 295 20.51 6.28 -10.79
CA LEU A 295 20.11 5.39 -11.88
C LEU A 295 18.59 5.29 -12.03
N PHE A 296 17.84 5.12 -10.94
CA PHE A 296 16.38 4.98 -11.01
C PHE A 296 15.68 6.34 -11.21
N ILE A 297 16.14 7.40 -10.55
CA ILE A 297 15.57 8.74 -10.70
C ILE A 297 15.72 9.27 -12.14
N HIS A 298 16.85 8.99 -12.78
CA HIS A 298 17.15 9.50 -14.13
C HIS A 298 16.86 8.53 -15.28
N ALA A 299 16.43 7.30 -15.02
CA ALA A 299 16.04 6.36 -16.09
C ALA A 299 14.94 6.94 -16.98
N GLU A 300 15.05 6.89 -18.30
CA GLU A 300 14.10 7.54 -19.21
C GLU A 300 12.86 6.68 -19.47
N ASN A 301 13.02 5.35 -19.47
CA ASN A 301 11.95 4.40 -19.79
C ASN A 301 12.20 3.02 -19.16
N VAL A 302 11.17 2.18 -19.20
CA VAL A 302 11.20 0.82 -18.66
C VAL A 302 12.18 -0.09 -19.41
N GLU A 303 12.43 0.17 -20.70
CA GLU A 303 13.37 -0.61 -21.49
C GLU A 303 14.82 -0.41 -20.99
N GLN A 304 15.21 0.83 -20.71
CA GLN A 304 16.51 1.15 -20.12
C GLN A 304 16.69 0.43 -18.77
N LEU A 305 15.69 0.53 -17.88
CA LEU A 305 15.69 -0.20 -16.61
C LEU A 305 15.82 -1.72 -16.81
N SER A 306 15.12 -2.24 -17.82
CA SER A 306 15.15 -3.67 -18.13
C SER A 306 16.51 -4.16 -18.59
N ARG A 307 17.24 -3.36 -19.37
CA ARG A 307 18.61 -3.68 -19.77
C ARG A 307 19.56 -3.62 -18.57
N LEU A 308 19.45 -2.58 -17.74
CA LEU A 308 20.32 -2.35 -16.57
C LEU A 308 20.14 -3.43 -15.49
N LEU A 309 18.92 -3.90 -15.26
CA LEU A 309 18.64 -4.93 -14.26
C LEU A 309 18.98 -6.34 -14.75
N ARG A 310 19.19 -6.56 -16.06
CA ARG A 310 19.57 -7.86 -16.63
C ARG A 310 21.08 -8.09 -16.53
N VAL A 311 21.53 -8.34 -15.31
CA VAL A 311 22.95 -8.59 -15.02
C VAL A 311 23.33 -10.07 -15.04
N GLU A 312 24.53 -10.34 -15.54
CA GLU A 312 25.11 -11.68 -15.58
C GLU A 312 25.94 -12.00 -14.33
N GLN A 313 25.66 -13.16 -13.74
CA GLN A 313 26.33 -13.61 -12.52
C GLN A 313 27.77 -14.10 -12.81
N SER A 314 28.49 -14.49 -11.76
CA SER A 314 29.90 -14.88 -11.89
C SER A 314 29.98 -16.17 -12.67
N ALA A 315 31.15 -16.47 -13.23
CA ALA A 315 31.35 -17.72 -13.94
C ALA A 315 30.93 -18.95 -13.11
N TYR A 316 31.10 -18.88 -11.79
CA TYR A 316 30.61 -19.89 -10.85
C TYR A 316 29.07 -19.96 -10.84
N TRP A 317 28.40 -18.84 -10.55
CA TRP A 317 26.94 -18.76 -10.43
C TRP A 317 26.19 -18.90 -11.76
N GLN A 318 26.87 -18.79 -12.90
CA GLN A 318 26.32 -19.18 -14.20
C GLN A 318 26.15 -20.70 -14.34
N LYS A 319 26.85 -21.48 -13.51
CA LYS A 319 26.84 -22.95 -13.53
C LYS A 319 26.29 -23.57 -12.26
N HIS A 320 25.94 -22.78 -11.24
CA HIS A 320 25.53 -23.27 -9.93
C HIS A 320 24.29 -22.54 -9.43
N TYR A 321 23.33 -23.29 -8.88
CA TYR A 321 22.21 -22.69 -8.12
C TYR A 321 22.48 -22.69 -6.62
N LEU A 322 23.27 -23.65 -6.15
CA LEU A 322 23.74 -23.81 -4.78
C LEU A 322 25.24 -24.11 -4.86
N PHE A 323 25.98 -23.85 -3.80
CA PHE A 323 27.39 -24.25 -3.75
C PHE A 323 27.55 -25.74 -4.04
N GLN A 324 28.62 -26.09 -4.76
CA GLN A 324 29.02 -27.45 -5.17
C GLN A 324 28.03 -28.17 -6.10
N LYS A 325 26.80 -27.66 -6.26
CA LYS A 325 25.76 -28.28 -7.07
C LYS A 325 25.66 -27.62 -8.43
N GLU A 326 26.30 -28.24 -9.41
CA GLU A 326 26.19 -27.82 -10.80
C GLU A 326 24.75 -27.87 -11.30
N ALA A 327 24.40 -26.85 -12.07
CA ALA A 327 23.17 -26.72 -12.81
C ALA A 327 23.26 -27.58 -14.08
N SER A 328 22.17 -28.25 -14.44
CA SER A 328 22.08 -29.02 -15.69
C SER A 328 22.16 -28.14 -16.96
N ALA A 329 21.97 -26.84 -16.81
CA ALA A 329 22.07 -25.84 -17.87
C ALA A 329 22.54 -24.51 -17.29
N LYS A 330 22.98 -23.58 -18.15
CA LYS A 330 23.38 -22.23 -17.74
C LYS A 330 22.26 -21.57 -16.93
N VAL A 331 22.61 -21.05 -15.76
CA VAL A 331 21.71 -20.34 -14.86
C VAL A 331 21.20 -19.08 -15.57
N ALA A 332 19.87 -18.93 -15.59
CA ALA A 332 19.23 -17.83 -16.29
C ALA A 332 19.48 -16.48 -15.59
N LEU A 333 19.57 -15.43 -16.39
CA LEU A 333 19.53 -14.04 -15.92
C LEU A 333 18.17 -13.72 -15.26
N LEU A 334 18.06 -12.52 -14.70
CA LEU A 334 16.77 -11.95 -14.32
C LEU A 334 15.79 -12.01 -15.51
N GLY A 335 14.74 -12.83 -15.35
CA GLY A 335 13.69 -12.97 -16.35
C GLY A 335 12.88 -11.68 -16.50
N LYS A 336 12.17 -11.54 -17.61
CA LYS A 336 11.36 -10.35 -17.91
C LYS A 336 10.39 -10.01 -16.76
N SER A 337 9.63 -10.98 -16.26
CA SER A 337 8.68 -10.77 -15.17
C SER A 337 9.34 -10.40 -13.84
N SER A 338 10.57 -10.87 -13.58
CA SER A 338 11.33 -10.48 -12.39
C SER A 338 11.76 -9.02 -12.46
N VAL A 339 12.22 -8.58 -13.64
CA VAL A 339 12.57 -7.17 -13.89
C VAL A 339 11.33 -6.29 -13.72
N GLU A 340 10.22 -6.65 -14.36
CA GLU A 340 8.95 -5.93 -14.25
C GLU A 340 8.52 -5.80 -12.77
N ASN A 341 8.64 -6.88 -11.99
CA ASN A 341 8.34 -6.87 -10.56
C ASN A 341 9.26 -5.93 -9.75
N ILE A 342 10.56 -5.90 -10.07
CA ILE A 342 11.52 -4.98 -9.42
C ILE A 342 11.18 -3.53 -9.78
N VAL A 343 10.83 -3.23 -11.04
CA VAL A 343 10.41 -1.87 -11.41
C VAL A 343 9.17 -1.46 -10.61
N ILE A 344 8.13 -2.30 -10.57
CA ILE A 344 6.86 -2.02 -9.87
C ILE A 344 7.03 -1.82 -8.35
N ASN A 345 7.96 -2.54 -7.71
CA ASN A 345 8.07 -2.54 -6.25
C ASN A 345 9.29 -1.78 -5.71
N THR A 346 10.27 -1.42 -6.56
CA THR A 346 11.42 -0.60 -6.20
C THR A 346 11.36 0.78 -6.85
N VAL A 347 11.31 0.84 -8.18
CA VAL A 347 11.47 2.11 -8.92
C VAL A 347 10.23 2.98 -8.79
N ILE A 348 9.05 2.41 -8.98
CA ILE A 348 7.78 3.15 -8.90
C ILE A 348 7.59 3.78 -7.50
N PRO A 349 7.70 3.03 -6.37
CA PRO A 349 7.55 3.64 -5.05
C PRO A 349 8.61 4.69 -4.73
N LEU A 350 9.86 4.48 -5.19
CA LEU A 350 10.94 5.45 -5.02
C LEU A 350 10.65 6.76 -5.73
N LEU A 351 10.17 6.71 -6.98
CA LEU A 351 9.79 7.90 -7.74
C LEU A 351 8.66 8.68 -7.06
N VAL A 352 7.64 8.00 -6.56
CA VAL A 352 6.50 8.64 -5.87
C VAL A 352 6.96 9.26 -4.55
N ALA A 353 7.75 8.54 -3.74
CA ALA A 353 8.29 9.09 -2.49
C ALA A 353 9.19 10.31 -2.76
N TYR A 354 10.02 10.26 -3.80
CA TYR A 354 10.86 11.39 -4.18
C TYR A 354 10.04 12.58 -4.71
N SER A 355 8.96 12.31 -5.46
CA SER A 355 7.99 13.33 -5.90
C SER A 355 7.41 14.10 -4.73
N GLU A 356 6.99 13.40 -3.68
CA GLU A 356 6.40 13.98 -2.47
C GLU A 356 7.45 14.77 -1.66
N ALA A 357 8.65 14.19 -1.47
CA ALA A 357 9.72 14.84 -0.71
C ALA A 357 10.24 16.14 -1.36
N ARG A 358 10.12 16.27 -2.69
CA ARG A 358 10.57 17.44 -3.45
C ARG A 358 9.45 18.37 -3.90
N ASP A 359 8.20 18.03 -3.59
CA ASP A 359 7.00 18.68 -4.15
C ASP A 359 7.09 18.86 -5.68
N ASN A 360 7.54 17.82 -6.38
CA ASN A 360 7.77 17.85 -7.84
C ASN A 360 7.06 16.69 -8.54
N ARG A 361 5.89 17.00 -9.12
CA ARG A 361 4.99 16.03 -9.77
C ARG A 361 5.57 15.29 -10.97
N VAL A 362 6.65 15.79 -11.57
CA VAL A 362 7.30 15.14 -12.72
C VAL A 362 7.67 13.68 -12.40
N PHE A 363 8.06 13.38 -11.17
CA PHE A 363 8.41 12.01 -10.77
C PHE A 363 7.19 11.11 -10.57
N LEU A 364 6.05 11.67 -10.13
CA LEU A 364 4.79 10.95 -10.05
C LEU A 364 4.26 10.63 -11.45
N ASP A 365 4.27 11.60 -12.37
CA ASP A 365 3.84 11.40 -13.76
C ASP A 365 4.70 10.31 -14.43
N LYS A 366 6.03 10.40 -14.25
CA LYS A 366 6.97 9.37 -14.71
C LYS A 366 6.69 7.98 -14.13
N ALA A 367 6.30 7.90 -12.86
CA ALA A 367 5.92 6.64 -12.24
C ALA A 367 4.65 6.05 -12.89
N MET A 368 3.66 6.89 -13.21
CA MET A 368 2.48 6.48 -13.95
C MET A 368 2.82 6.02 -15.37
N ASP A 369 3.63 6.78 -16.11
CA ASP A 369 4.09 6.42 -17.46
C ASP A 369 4.81 5.06 -17.49
N PHE A 370 5.63 4.76 -16.48
CA PHE A 370 6.31 3.49 -16.37
C PHE A 370 5.34 2.33 -16.10
N LEU A 371 4.30 2.55 -15.31
CA LEU A 371 3.26 1.54 -15.07
C LEU A 371 2.43 1.26 -16.33
N GLU A 372 2.18 2.26 -17.18
CA GLU A 372 1.49 2.09 -18.45
C GLU A 372 2.33 1.33 -19.49
N GLN A 373 3.66 1.46 -19.45
CA GLN A 373 4.59 0.73 -20.32
C GLN A 373 4.75 -0.76 -19.94
N LEU A 374 4.41 -1.12 -18.70
CA LEU A 374 4.55 -2.48 -18.18
C LEU A 374 3.29 -3.31 -18.48
N PRO A 375 3.43 -4.61 -18.80
CA PRO A 375 2.27 -5.47 -18.99
C PRO A 375 1.51 -5.66 -17.67
N THR A 376 0.20 -5.96 -17.78
CA THR A 376 -0.60 -6.36 -16.61
C THR A 376 0.06 -7.51 -15.84
N GLU A 377 0.09 -7.39 -14.52
CA GLU A 377 0.55 -8.45 -13.64
C GLU A 377 -0.42 -9.64 -13.70
N LYS A 378 0.10 -10.86 -13.58
CA LYS A 378 -0.70 -12.08 -13.54
C LYS A 378 -0.70 -12.67 -12.15
N ASN A 379 -1.85 -12.61 -11.49
CA ASN A 379 -2.08 -13.23 -10.19
C ASN A 379 -3.58 -13.53 -9.99
N HIS A 380 -3.89 -14.25 -8.91
CA HIS A 380 -5.26 -14.63 -8.58
C HIS A 380 -6.23 -13.43 -8.50
N ILE A 381 -5.79 -12.27 -8.01
CA ILE A 381 -6.66 -11.09 -7.90
C ILE A 381 -7.03 -10.56 -9.30
N THR A 382 -6.05 -10.46 -10.21
CA THR A 382 -6.32 -10.05 -11.59
C THR A 382 -7.21 -11.05 -12.35
N GLU A 383 -7.11 -12.34 -12.02
CA GLU A 383 -7.99 -13.39 -12.57
C GLU A 383 -9.43 -13.24 -12.08
N VAL A 384 -9.62 -12.95 -10.78
CA VAL A 384 -10.94 -12.69 -10.18
C VAL A 384 -11.61 -11.48 -10.86
N TRP A 385 -10.87 -10.39 -11.09
CA TRP A 385 -11.42 -9.22 -11.80
C TRP A 385 -11.72 -9.51 -13.27
N ALA A 386 -10.85 -10.24 -13.95
CA ALA A 386 -11.09 -10.64 -15.34
C ALA A 386 -12.37 -11.50 -15.48
N ALA A 387 -12.66 -12.38 -14.50
CA ALA A 387 -13.89 -13.17 -14.47
C ALA A 387 -15.16 -12.32 -14.31
N LEU A 388 -15.05 -11.10 -13.77
CA LEU A 388 -16.15 -10.12 -13.68
C LEU A 388 -16.21 -9.18 -14.90
N GLY A 389 -15.43 -9.45 -15.95
CA GLY A 389 -15.37 -8.60 -17.14
C GLY A 389 -14.50 -7.34 -17.00
N GLN A 390 -13.82 -7.15 -15.86
CA GLN A 390 -12.87 -6.04 -15.70
C GLN A 390 -11.55 -6.40 -16.39
N THR A 391 -11.32 -5.82 -17.56
CA THR A 391 -10.05 -6.00 -18.29
C THR A 391 -8.93 -5.17 -17.67
N THR A 392 -7.73 -5.74 -17.61
CA THR A 392 -6.48 -5.06 -17.24
C THR A 392 -5.48 -5.25 -18.37
N LYS A 393 -4.84 -4.18 -18.83
CA LYS A 393 -3.90 -4.21 -19.97
C LYS A 393 -2.47 -4.00 -19.50
N THR A 394 -2.28 -3.11 -18.54
CA THR A 394 -0.98 -2.63 -18.07
C THR A 394 -0.82 -2.83 -16.57
N ALA A 395 0.40 -2.60 -16.06
CA ALA A 395 0.64 -2.61 -14.62
C ALA A 395 -0.11 -1.48 -13.90
N PHE A 396 -0.41 -0.38 -14.59
CA PHE A 396 -1.29 0.69 -14.07
C PHE A 396 -2.64 0.11 -13.67
N ASP A 397 -3.27 -0.64 -14.59
CA ASP A 397 -4.56 -1.29 -14.34
C ASP A 397 -4.47 -2.34 -13.23
N SER A 398 -3.46 -3.22 -13.29
CA SER A 398 -3.33 -4.31 -12.32
C SER A 398 -3.07 -3.81 -10.91
N GLN A 399 -2.23 -2.79 -10.74
CA GLN A 399 -1.98 -2.17 -9.44
C GLN A 399 -3.26 -1.52 -8.87
N GLY A 400 -4.09 -0.90 -9.71
CA GLY A 400 -5.39 -0.34 -9.29
C GLY A 400 -6.39 -1.41 -8.82
N VAL A 401 -6.58 -2.49 -9.58
CA VAL A 401 -7.52 -3.56 -9.19
C VAL A 401 -7.04 -4.37 -7.99
N ILE A 402 -5.72 -4.55 -7.84
CA ILE A 402 -5.13 -5.18 -6.65
C ILE A 402 -5.45 -4.34 -5.41
N GLU A 403 -5.33 -3.03 -5.54
CA GLU A 403 -5.61 -2.12 -4.44
C GLU A 403 -7.08 -2.11 -4.04
N LEU A 404 -7.96 -1.97 -5.04
CA LEU A 404 -9.41 -2.03 -4.87
C LEU A 404 -9.80 -3.34 -4.18
N TYR A 405 -9.23 -4.46 -4.59
CA TYR A 405 -9.51 -5.74 -3.96
C TYR A 405 -9.07 -5.76 -2.49
N THR A 406 -7.81 -5.44 -2.19
CA THR A 406 -7.22 -5.65 -0.87
C THR A 406 -7.70 -4.64 0.17
N HIS A 407 -7.88 -3.36 -0.20
CA HIS A 407 -8.18 -2.29 0.77
C HIS A 407 -9.61 -1.77 0.70
N PHE A 408 -10.41 -2.21 -0.28
CA PHE A 408 -11.84 -1.90 -0.31
C PHE A 408 -12.71 -3.15 -0.29
N CYS A 409 -12.52 -4.10 -1.20
CA CYS A 409 -13.42 -5.25 -1.32
C CYS A 409 -13.30 -6.19 -0.10
N GLN A 410 -12.09 -6.63 0.25
CA GLN A 410 -11.85 -7.50 1.40
C GLN A 410 -12.35 -6.92 2.74
N PRO A 411 -12.05 -5.65 3.09
CA PRO A 411 -12.59 -5.02 4.30
C PRO A 411 -14.02 -4.48 4.12
N LYS A 412 -14.67 -4.72 2.98
CA LYS A 412 -16.05 -4.29 2.66
C LYS A 412 -16.30 -2.78 2.77
N GLN A 413 -15.34 -1.95 2.37
CA GLN A 413 -15.46 -0.49 2.33
C GLN A 413 -16.29 0.02 1.14
N CYS A 414 -17.40 -0.65 0.82
CA CYS A 414 -18.24 -0.30 -0.34
C CYS A 414 -18.81 1.12 -0.27
N LEU A 415 -19.03 1.66 0.93
CA LEU A 415 -19.48 3.03 1.14
C LEU A 415 -18.41 4.09 0.84
N ASN A 416 -17.14 3.71 0.87
CA ASN A 416 -16.01 4.57 0.50
C ASN A 416 -15.57 4.36 -0.96
N CYS A 417 -16.22 3.44 -1.69
CA CYS A 417 -15.90 3.04 -3.05
C CYS A 417 -16.91 3.65 -4.04
N THR A 418 -16.44 4.31 -5.11
CA THR A 418 -17.36 4.95 -6.08
C THR A 418 -18.24 3.93 -6.81
N ILE A 419 -17.74 2.70 -6.99
CA ILE A 419 -18.52 1.57 -7.52
C ILE A 419 -19.66 1.18 -6.57
N GLY A 420 -19.33 0.95 -5.29
CA GLY A 420 -20.31 0.56 -4.27
C GLY A 420 -21.36 1.66 -4.05
N THR A 421 -20.92 2.90 -3.93
CA THR A 421 -21.82 4.05 -3.80
C THR A 421 -22.71 4.22 -5.05
N SER A 422 -22.20 4.04 -6.27
CA SER A 422 -23.00 4.11 -7.51
C SER A 422 -24.16 3.11 -7.50
N LEU A 423 -23.94 1.89 -7.03
CA LEU A 423 -24.98 0.85 -6.92
C LEU A 423 -26.09 1.23 -5.92
N LEU A 424 -25.73 2.01 -4.89
CA LEU A 424 -26.69 2.53 -3.92
C LEU A 424 -27.49 3.73 -4.47
N ARG A 425 -26.97 4.49 -5.45
CA ARG A 425 -27.63 5.71 -5.99
C ARG A 425 -28.82 5.45 -6.90
N HIS A 426 -28.85 4.33 -7.61
CA HIS A 426 -29.89 4.02 -8.60
C HIS A 426 -31.22 3.60 -7.94
N THR A 427 -31.80 4.51 -7.15
CA THR A 427 -33.15 4.43 -6.56
C THR A 427 -33.99 5.60 -7.02
#